data_AF-A0A344LAW6-F1
#
_entry.id   AF-A0A344LAW6-F1
#
_cell.length_a   1.000
_cell.length_b   1.000
_cell.length_c   1.000
_cell.angle_alpha   90.00
_cell.angle_beta   90.00
_cell.angle_gamma   90.00
#
_symmetry.space_group_name_H-M   'P 1'
#
loop_
_entity.id
_entity.type
_entity.pdbx_description
1 polymer ?
#
loop_
_entity_poly.entity_id
_entity_poly.type
_entity_poly.pdbx_seq_one_letter_code
_entity_poly.pdbx_strand_id
1 'polypeptide(L)'
;MRGFAALAAGAALVLAGCEVSTIGAAGPAAADQAKADARAAQRDAVKAAVDDLAGQEAIAYRSQLRNDAGELVDLALNVTKNGTTYGAVGVGGQVVNVVEADGKPYLSAPPAYWKTQGVNDGQAEEYGKRWMFVEQSDLPLRASQVLTPREIRNALYDASLGIDQLADPVKTRLADGSEAYELTLPKGKLVISAAQPHRVVSFDAGLVEGVGKAFGAGTTVTPGGLTGDALAQFKNGLGGAVDAFAQAFDYAAELVVLVDGNDLQCQTSGSCTSTIKVRNSVTGDAARVSSVRVVAKADVSAPELGSQTCTAEATAAPNSVVDVPCTVRFNVPNRTASYQVTSMPSATGEAIAAVDVGAIKQKIEAEFATLGG
;
A
#
# COMPACT_ATOMS: atom_id res chain seq x y z
N MET A 1 -106.10 17.58 -1.65
CA MET A 1 -107.10 16.68 -2.28
C MET A 1 -106.37 15.42 -2.73
N ARG A 2 -106.76 14.26 -2.17
CA ARG A 2 -107.24 13.06 -2.92
C ARG A 2 -106.31 12.70 -4.10
N GLY A 3 -105.47 11.67 -4.06
CA GLY A 3 -105.71 10.27 -3.67
C GLY A 3 -106.13 9.45 -4.89
N PHE A 4 -105.31 8.48 -5.33
CA PHE A 4 -105.57 7.24 -6.12
C PHE A 4 -104.16 6.64 -6.42
N ALA A 5 -103.68 5.54 -5.84
CA ALA A 5 -104.09 4.13 -5.86
C ALA A 5 -103.68 3.34 -7.14
N ALA A 6 -102.84 2.32 -6.89
CA ALA A 6 -102.64 1.05 -7.61
C ALA A 6 -101.86 1.02 -8.95
N LEU A 7 -100.73 0.31 -9.00
CA LEU A 7 -100.71 -1.12 -9.38
C LEU A 7 -99.33 -1.73 -9.13
N ALA A 8 -99.34 -2.91 -8.49
CA ALA A 8 -98.18 -3.75 -8.23
C ALA A 8 -97.81 -4.55 -9.48
N ALA A 9 -96.51 -4.64 -9.77
CA ALA A 9 -95.93 -5.70 -10.58
C ALA A 9 -94.62 -6.13 -9.91
N GLY A 10 -94.68 -7.29 -9.26
CA GLY A 10 -93.50 -7.94 -8.67
C GLY A 10 -92.59 -8.48 -9.77
N ALA A 11 -91.38 -7.96 -9.83
CA ALA A 11 -90.28 -8.58 -10.55
C ALA A 11 -89.36 -9.25 -9.52
N ALA A 12 -89.37 -10.58 -9.49
CA ALA A 12 -88.39 -11.37 -8.78
C ALA A 12 -87.02 -11.16 -9.47
N LEU A 13 -86.19 -10.30 -8.88
CA LEU A 13 -84.77 -10.20 -9.22
C LEU A 13 -84.06 -11.43 -8.67
N VAL A 14 -83.80 -12.38 -9.56
CA VAL A 14 -82.87 -13.48 -9.34
C VAL A 14 -81.52 -12.86 -8.99
N LEU A 15 -81.07 -13.08 -7.75
CA LEU A 15 -79.69 -12.88 -7.32
C LEU A 15 -78.81 -13.84 -8.11
N ALA A 16 -78.44 -13.47 -9.34
CA ALA A 16 -77.30 -14.04 -10.01
C ALA A 16 -76.08 -13.61 -9.18
N GLY A 17 -75.64 -14.49 -8.28
CA GLY A 17 -74.32 -14.38 -7.70
C GLY A 17 -73.33 -14.31 -8.87
N CYS A 18 -72.66 -13.17 -9.02
CA CYS A 18 -71.39 -13.16 -9.71
C CYS A 18 -70.45 -14.05 -8.89
N GLU A 19 -70.42 -15.34 -9.21
CA GLU A 19 -69.21 -16.12 -9.03
C GLU A 19 -68.15 -15.42 -9.86
N VAL A 20 -67.45 -14.47 -9.25
CA VAL A 20 -66.13 -14.08 -9.73
C VAL A 20 -65.32 -15.36 -9.57
N SER A 21 -65.20 -16.12 -10.66
CA SER A 21 -64.17 -17.12 -10.77
C SER A 21 -62.86 -16.38 -10.52
N THR A 22 -62.36 -16.46 -9.30
CA THR A 22 -60.95 -16.23 -9.04
C THR A 22 -60.27 -17.29 -9.89
N ILE A 23 -59.81 -16.89 -11.08
CA ILE A 23 -58.81 -17.63 -11.82
C ILE A 23 -57.70 -17.81 -10.80
N GLY A 24 -57.61 -19.03 -10.26
CA GLY A 24 -56.55 -19.37 -9.33
C GLY A 24 -55.27 -19.01 -10.06
N ALA A 25 -54.55 -18.00 -9.55
CA ALA A 25 -53.24 -17.69 -10.05
C ALA A 25 -52.45 -18.99 -9.87
N ALA A 26 -52.25 -19.73 -10.97
CA ALA A 26 -51.33 -20.84 -10.98
C ALA A 26 -50.02 -20.26 -10.43
N GLY A 27 -49.54 -20.82 -9.32
CA GLY A 27 -48.27 -20.39 -8.74
C GLY A 27 -47.16 -20.41 -9.80
N PRO A 28 -46.04 -19.70 -9.57
CA PRO A 28 -44.93 -19.70 -10.51
C PRO A 28 -44.60 -21.14 -10.93
N ALA A 29 -44.31 -21.35 -12.22
CA ALA A 29 -43.98 -22.67 -12.71
C ALA A 29 -42.80 -23.23 -11.91
N ALA A 30 -42.75 -24.55 -11.67
CA ALA A 30 -41.70 -25.16 -10.85
C ALA A 30 -40.28 -24.80 -11.33
N ALA A 31 -40.11 -24.59 -12.65
CA ALA A 31 -38.86 -24.11 -13.23
C ALA A 31 -38.52 -22.66 -12.84
N ASP A 32 -39.51 -21.77 -12.78
CA ASP A 32 -39.33 -20.38 -12.36
C ASP A 32 -39.01 -20.30 -10.86
N GLN A 33 -39.65 -21.14 -10.05
CA GLN A 33 -39.34 -21.26 -8.62
C GLN A 33 -37.90 -21.75 -8.41
N ALA A 34 -37.47 -22.80 -9.12
CA ALA A 34 -36.10 -23.31 -9.01
C ALA A 34 -35.04 -22.27 -9.39
N LYS A 35 -35.31 -21.44 -10.41
CA LYS A 35 -34.44 -20.31 -10.78
C LYS A 35 -34.42 -19.24 -9.69
N ALA A 36 -35.57 -18.88 -9.13
CA ALA A 36 -35.65 -17.91 -8.05
C ALA A 36 -34.86 -18.38 -6.81
N ASP A 37 -34.99 -19.66 -6.44
CA ASP A 37 -34.28 -20.28 -5.32
C ASP A 37 -32.77 -20.30 -5.57
N ALA A 38 -32.32 -20.65 -6.78
CA ALA A 38 -30.90 -20.63 -7.15
C ALA A 38 -30.29 -19.23 -7.05
N ARG A 39 -31.01 -18.19 -7.50
CA ARG A 39 -30.58 -16.79 -7.39
C ARG A 39 -30.54 -16.33 -5.93
N ALA A 40 -31.51 -16.75 -5.11
CA ALA A 40 -31.51 -16.48 -3.68
C ALA A 40 -30.29 -17.12 -3.00
N ALA A 41 -30.00 -18.39 -3.29
CA ALA A 41 -28.85 -19.09 -2.75
C ALA A 41 -27.51 -18.43 -3.16
N GLN A 42 -27.39 -17.92 -4.39
CA GLN A 42 -26.20 -17.17 -4.81
C GLN A 42 -26.06 -15.87 -4.01
N ARG A 43 -27.14 -15.09 -3.83
CA ARG A 43 -27.10 -13.84 -3.03
C ARG A 43 -26.71 -14.10 -1.58
N ASP A 44 -27.26 -15.15 -0.97
CA ASP A 44 -26.93 -15.53 0.39
C ASP A 44 -25.47 -15.97 0.50
N ALA A 45 -24.96 -16.72 -0.48
CA ALA A 45 -23.55 -17.10 -0.55
C ALA A 45 -22.63 -15.88 -0.70
N VAL A 46 -23.00 -14.90 -1.54
CA VAL A 46 -22.26 -13.65 -1.71
C VAL A 46 -22.19 -12.89 -0.40
N LYS A 47 -23.33 -12.67 0.24
CA LYS A 47 -23.41 -11.98 1.53
C LYS A 47 -22.57 -12.68 2.59
N ALA A 48 -22.73 -14.00 2.74
CA ALA A 48 -21.99 -14.78 3.72
C ALA A 48 -20.46 -14.74 3.48
N ALA A 49 -20.03 -14.78 2.21
CA ALA A 49 -18.62 -14.74 1.86
C ALA A 49 -17.97 -13.39 2.17
N VAL A 50 -18.62 -12.27 1.85
CA VAL A 50 -18.07 -10.95 2.16
C VAL A 50 -18.15 -10.64 3.67
N ASP A 51 -19.18 -11.12 4.36
CA ASP A 51 -19.29 -11.01 5.82
C ASP A 51 -18.20 -11.84 6.53
N ASP A 52 -17.87 -13.03 6.01
CA ASP A 52 -16.74 -13.82 6.52
C ASP A 52 -15.40 -13.11 6.35
N LEU A 53 -15.21 -12.42 5.23
CA LEU A 53 -14.02 -11.61 5.00
C LEU A 53 -13.90 -10.46 6.01
N ALA A 54 -15.02 -9.80 6.35
CA ALA A 54 -15.06 -8.77 7.40
C ALA A 54 -14.80 -9.32 8.80
N GLY A 55 -15.08 -10.61 9.03
CA GLY A 55 -14.81 -11.29 10.30
C GLY A 55 -13.34 -11.65 10.51
N GLN A 56 -12.47 -11.47 9.52
CA GLN A 56 -11.06 -11.77 9.64
C GLN A 56 -10.31 -10.70 10.45
N GLU A 57 -9.40 -11.15 11.31
CA GLU A 57 -8.53 -10.28 12.11
C GLU A 57 -7.40 -9.65 11.27
N ALA A 58 -6.94 -10.39 10.27
CA ALA A 58 -6.00 -9.93 9.25
C ALA A 58 -6.21 -10.71 7.95
N ILE A 59 -5.93 -10.08 6.81
CA ILE A 59 -6.10 -10.66 5.48
C ILE A 59 -4.79 -10.53 4.71
N ALA A 60 -4.38 -11.60 4.03
CA ALA A 60 -3.38 -11.59 2.99
C ALA A 60 -4.05 -11.44 1.63
N TYR A 61 -3.60 -10.48 0.85
CA TYR A 61 -3.97 -10.25 -0.54
C TYR A 61 -2.83 -10.73 -1.43
N ARG A 62 -3.10 -11.76 -2.23
CA ARG A 62 -2.14 -12.34 -3.18
C ARG A 62 -2.57 -11.99 -4.60
N SER A 63 -1.61 -11.65 -5.44
CA SER A 63 -1.85 -11.43 -6.87
C SER A 63 -0.57 -11.67 -7.66
N GLN A 64 -0.67 -11.63 -8.98
CA GLN A 64 0.50 -11.73 -9.86
C GLN A 64 0.55 -10.50 -10.77
N LEU A 65 1.73 -9.92 -10.90
CA LEU A 65 2.02 -8.83 -11.82
C LEU A 65 2.94 -9.34 -12.92
N ARG A 66 2.74 -8.91 -14.16
CA ARG A 66 3.76 -9.04 -15.19
C ARG A 66 4.71 -7.84 -15.12
N ASN A 67 5.98 -8.08 -14.83
CA ASN A 67 7.00 -7.02 -14.77
C ASN A 67 7.37 -6.52 -16.19
N ASP A 68 8.24 -5.51 -16.26
CA ASP A 68 8.70 -4.93 -17.54
C ASP A 68 9.48 -5.92 -18.43
N ALA A 69 10.07 -6.96 -17.83
CA ALA A 69 10.71 -8.06 -18.55
C ALA A 69 9.71 -9.10 -19.08
N GLY A 70 8.41 -8.93 -18.80
CA GLY A 70 7.36 -9.86 -19.19
C GLY A 70 7.23 -11.07 -18.26
N GLU A 71 7.89 -11.10 -17.12
CA GLU A 71 7.86 -12.21 -16.16
C GLU A 71 6.73 -12.04 -15.15
N LEU A 72 6.14 -13.14 -14.68
CA LEU A 72 5.15 -13.11 -13.60
C LEU A 72 5.86 -13.02 -12.26
N VAL A 73 5.46 -12.04 -11.46
CA VAL A 73 5.96 -11.79 -10.11
C VAL A 73 4.80 -11.88 -9.13
N ASP A 74 4.96 -12.71 -8.11
CA ASP A 74 3.97 -12.83 -7.03
C ASP A 74 4.03 -11.60 -6.11
N LEU A 75 2.87 -11.00 -5.87
CA LEU A 75 2.67 -9.91 -4.95
C LEU A 75 1.92 -10.39 -3.72
N ALA A 76 2.29 -9.85 -2.58
CA ALA A 76 1.79 -10.25 -1.29
C ALA A 76 1.64 -9.03 -0.40
N LEU A 77 0.41 -8.71 -0.02
CA LEU A 77 0.12 -7.59 0.87
C LEU A 77 -0.74 -8.08 2.03
N ASN A 78 -0.27 -7.91 3.26
CA ASN A 78 -1.01 -8.28 4.45
C ASN A 78 -1.55 -7.02 5.13
N VAL A 79 -2.81 -7.07 5.56
CA VAL A 79 -3.50 -5.95 6.21
C VAL A 79 -4.26 -6.46 7.44
N THR A 80 -4.06 -5.82 8.59
CA THR A 80 -4.85 -6.11 9.82
C THR A 80 -6.20 -5.40 9.81
N LYS A 81 -7.10 -5.78 10.72
CA LYS A 81 -8.36 -5.06 10.93
C LYS A 81 -8.20 -3.57 11.29
N ASN A 82 -7.05 -3.18 11.84
CA ASN A 82 -6.76 -1.78 12.18
C ASN A 82 -5.99 -1.03 11.08
N GLY A 83 -5.72 -1.70 9.95
CA GLY A 83 -5.05 -1.09 8.80
C GLY A 83 -3.52 -1.15 8.83
N THR A 84 -2.92 -1.83 9.81
CA THR A 84 -1.48 -2.11 9.79
C THR A 84 -1.18 -2.97 8.57
N THR A 85 -0.30 -2.48 7.70
CA THR A 85 -0.04 -3.04 6.37
C THR A 85 1.43 -3.37 6.22
N TYR A 86 1.72 -4.53 5.63
CA TYR A 86 3.07 -4.89 5.18
C TYR A 86 3.01 -5.76 3.94
N GLY A 87 3.83 -5.43 2.95
CA GLY A 87 4.05 -6.31 1.81
C GLY A 87 4.41 -5.54 0.54
N ALA A 88 4.08 -6.12 -0.60
CA ALA A 88 4.42 -5.59 -1.90
C ALA A 88 3.18 -5.36 -2.77
N VAL A 89 3.23 -4.29 -3.56
CA VAL A 89 2.25 -3.93 -4.60
C VAL A 89 2.95 -3.72 -5.95
N GLY A 90 2.17 -3.72 -7.04
CA GLY A 90 2.67 -3.71 -8.41
C GLY A 90 2.28 -2.47 -9.19
N VAL A 91 3.21 -1.53 -9.37
CA VAL A 91 2.91 -0.22 -9.96
C VAL A 91 3.71 -0.06 -11.24
N GLY A 92 3.03 0.00 -12.38
CA GLY A 92 3.67 0.20 -13.69
C GLY A 92 4.78 -0.81 -13.98
N GLY A 93 4.54 -2.10 -13.68
CA GLY A 93 5.52 -3.18 -13.89
C GLY A 93 6.60 -3.28 -12.80
N GLN A 94 6.61 -2.37 -11.82
CA GLN A 94 7.59 -2.32 -10.72
C GLN A 94 6.99 -2.88 -9.43
N VAL A 95 7.82 -3.57 -8.64
CA VAL A 95 7.44 -4.04 -7.31
C VAL A 95 7.81 -2.99 -6.28
N VAL A 96 6.84 -2.61 -5.46
CA VAL A 96 7.00 -1.59 -4.42
C VAL A 96 6.64 -2.21 -3.09
N ASN A 97 7.57 -2.21 -2.14
CA ASN A 97 7.31 -2.63 -0.77
C ASN A 97 6.71 -1.47 0.02
N VAL A 98 5.65 -1.75 0.76
CA VAL A 98 4.91 -0.78 1.56
C VAL A 98 4.79 -1.27 3.00
N VAL A 99 4.94 -0.33 3.93
CA VAL A 99 4.53 -0.49 5.32
C VAL A 99 3.64 0.68 5.68
N GLU A 100 2.46 0.39 6.23
CA GLU A 100 1.69 1.39 6.97
C GLU A 100 1.59 0.90 8.41
N ALA A 101 2.28 1.59 9.32
CA ALA A 101 2.28 1.26 10.74
C ALA A 101 2.04 2.54 11.54
N ASP A 102 1.11 2.50 12.50
CA ASP A 102 0.73 3.67 13.30
C ASP A 102 0.30 4.88 12.42
N GLY A 103 -0.38 4.61 11.31
CA GLY A 103 -0.81 5.62 10.33
C GLY A 103 0.33 6.27 9.51
N LYS A 104 1.58 5.85 9.74
CA LYS A 104 2.77 6.36 9.05
C LYS A 104 3.12 5.44 7.87
N PRO A 105 3.19 5.98 6.65
CA PRO A 105 3.52 5.20 5.49
C PRO A 105 5.03 5.22 5.20
N TYR A 106 5.57 4.06 4.90
CA TYR A 106 6.94 3.85 4.46
C TYR A 106 6.92 3.03 3.19
N LEU A 107 7.84 3.35 2.28
CA LEU A 107 7.92 2.73 0.98
C LEU A 107 9.37 2.45 0.60
N SER A 108 9.63 1.27 0.04
CA SER A 108 10.89 0.95 -0.62
C SER A 108 10.59 0.45 -2.03
N ALA A 109 11.20 1.08 -3.01
CA ALA A 109 10.92 0.88 -4.42
C ALA A 109 12.21 0.95 -5.25
N PRO A 110 12.27 0.29 -6.41
CA PRO A 110 13.45 0.34 -7.28
C PRO A 110 13.67 1.74 -7.87
N PRO A 111 14.88 2.07 -8.35
CA PRO A 111 15.19 3.37 -8.96
C PRO A 111 14.21 3.76 -10.08
N ALA A 112 13.76 2.80 -10.89
CA ALA A 112 12.79 3.05 -11.96
C ALA A 112 11.47 3.66 -11.45
N TYR A 113 10.97 3.20 -10.29
CA TYR A 113 9.78 3.79 -9.68
C TYR A 113 10.03 5.26 -9.32
N TRP A 114 11.14 5.59 -8.66
CA TRP A 114 11.46 6.95 -8.26
C TRP A 114 11.61 7.91 -9.44
N LYS A 115 12.15 7.45 -10.57
CA LYS A 115 12.22 8.24 -11.81
C LYS A 115 10.82 8.60 -12.33
N THR A 116 9.84 7.71 -12.21
CA THR A 116 8.44 8.02 -12.58
C THR A 116 7.81 9.07 -11.66
N GLN A 117 8.33 9.23 -10.45
CA GLN A 117 7.95 10.28 -9.50
C GLN A 117 8.74 11.58 -9.71
N GLY A 118 9.51 11.71 -10.80
CA GLY A 118 10.28 12.91 -11.13
C GLY A 118 11.61 13.05 -10.41
N VAL A 119 12.06 12.02 -9.67
CA VAL A 119 13.39 12.00 -9.04
C VAL A 119 14.46 11.82 -10.11
N ASN A 120 15.51 12.64 -10.08
CA ASN A 120 16.62 12.52 -11.04
C ASN A 120 17.41 11.21 -10.87
N ASP A 121 18.15 10.80 -11.89
CA ASP A 121 18.84 9.51 -11.93
C ASP A 121 19.73 9.23 -10.70
N GLY A 122 20.56 10.20 -10.31
CA GLY A 122 21.48 10.03 -9.19
C GLY A 122 20.77 9.82 -7.86
N GLN A 123 19.71 10.59 -7.60
CA GLN A 123 18.90 10.43 -6.39
C GLN A 123 18.03 9.18 -6.42
N ALA A 124 17.51 8.80 -7.58
CA ALA A 124 16.69 7.61 -7.76
C ALA A 124 17.47 6.33 -7.44
N GLU A 125 18.76 6.27 -7.79
CA GLU A 125 19.64 5.16 -7.41
C GLU A 125 19.83 5.05 -5.89
N GLU A 126 19.91 6.19 -5.19
CA GLU A 126 20.04 6.19 -3.73
C GLU A 126 18.72 5.84 -3.03
N TYR A 127 17.60 6.38 -3.49
CA TYR A 127 16.27 6.04 -2.98
C TYR A 127 15.93 4.58 -3.24
N GLY A 128 16.42 4.03 -4.37
CA GLY A 128 16.28 2.64 -4.76
C GLY A 128 16.81 1.61 -3.76
N LYS A 129 17.70 2.04 -2.86
CA LYS A 129 18.40 1.16 -1.91
C LYS A 129 17.83 1.23 -0.49
N ARG A 130 16.83 2.09 -0.25
CA ARG A 130 16.44 2.48 1.10
C ARG A 130 14.91 2.49 1.27
N TRP A 131 14.50 2.62 2.53
CA TRP A 131 13.12 2.95 2.88
C TRP A 131 12.97 4.46 2.93
N MET A 132 11.85 4.93 2.38
CA MET A 132 11.46 6.31 2.37
C MET A 132 10.21 6.46 3.24
N PHE A 133 10.21 7.45 4.11
CA PHE A 133 9.00 7.97 4.72
C PHE A 133 8.35 8.92 3.72
N VAL A 134 7.08 8.68 3.41
CA VAL A 134 6.35 9.38 2.36
C VAL A 134 5.07 10.00 2.90
N GLU A 135 4.37 10.82 2.12
CA GLU A 135 3.02 11.21 2.49
C GLU A 135 2.01 10.13 2.11
N GLN A 136 0.88 10.10 2.80
CA GLN A 136 -0.19 9.14 2.54
C GLN A 136 -0.73 9.23 1.10
N SER A 137 -0.66 10.41 0.47
CA SER A 137 -1.03 10.62 -0.93
C SER A 137 -0.04 10.06 -1.94
N ASP A 138 1.22 9.85 -1.52
CA ASP A 138 2.30 9.37 -2.39
C ASP A 138 2.35 7.84 -2.43
N LEU A 139 1.62 7.17 -1.51
CA LEU A 139 1.49 5.73 -1.57
C LEU A 139 0.78 5.30 -2.84
N PRO A 140 1.28 4.26 -3.53
CA PRO A 140 0.57 3.68 -4.66
C PRO A 140 -0.78 3.07 -4.27
N LEU A 141 -0.92 2.66 -3.01
CA LEU A 141 -2.14 2.16 -2.41
C LEU A 141 -2.19 2.53 -0.93
N ARG A 142 -3.32 3.10 -0.49
CA ARG A 142 -3.63 3.31 0.93
C ARG A 142 -4.38 2.10 1.45
N ALA A 143 -3.67 0.99 1.66
CA ALA A 143 -4.26 -0.29 2.02
C ALA A 143 -5.02 -0.20 3.35
N SER A 144 -4.51 0.61 4.28
CA SER A 144 -5.16 0.93 5.56
C SER A 144 -6.57 1.54 5.41
N GLN A 145 -6.91 2.10 4.24
CA GLN A 145 -8.20 2.73 3.98
C GLN A 145 -9.13 1.92 3.08
N VAL A 146 -8.60 0.99 2.27
CA VAL A 146 -9.39 0.30 1.24
C VAL A 146 -9.34 -1.23 1.33
N LEU A 147 -8.37 -1.77 2.05
CA LEU A 147 -8.11 -3.22 2.17
C LEU A 147 -8.16 -3.72 3.61
N THR A 148 -8.72 -2.96 4.56
CA THR A 148 -9.05 -3.57 5.86
C THR A 148 -10.23 -4.54 5.65
N PRO A 149 -10.34 -5.60 6.47
CA PRO A 149 -11.49 -6.53 6.46
C PRO A 149 -12.86 -5.87 6.29
N ARG A 150 -13.10 -4.77 7.00
CA ARG A 150 -14.36 -4.03 6.90
C ARG A 150 -14.52 -3.32 5.56
N GLU A 151 -13.47 -2.63 5.11
CA GLU A 151 -13.55 -1.80 3.89
C GLU A 151 -13.62 -2.67 2.63
N ILE A 152 -12.87 -3.77 2.58
CA ILE A 152 -12.98 -4.71 1.45
C ILE A 152 -14.37 -5.35 1.38
N ARG A 153 -14.99 -5.68 2.52
CA ARG A 153 -16.36 -6.19 2.56
C ARG A 153 -17.33 -5.18 1.97
N ASN A 154 -17.24 -3.92 2.39
CA ASN A 154 -18.14 -2.87 1.90
C ASN A 154 -17.99 -2.71 0.39
N ALA A 155 -16.75 -2.60 -0.11
CA ALA A 155 -16.46 -2.43 -1.53
C ALA A 155 -16.99 -3.59 -2.38
N LEU A 156 -16.76 -4.85 -1.96
CA LEU A 156 -17.24 -6.03 -2.70
C LEU A 156 -18.76 -6.19 -2.61
N TYR A 157 -19.36 -5.86 -1.47
CA TYR A 157 -20.82 -5.87 -1.32
C TYR A 157 -21.47 -4.84 -2.25
N ASP A 158 -20.98 -3.60 -2.26
CA ASP A 158 -21.49 -2.54 -3.13
C ASP A 158 -21.32 -2.90 -4.61
N ALA A 159 -20.17 -3.47 -4.99
CA ALA A 159 -19.95 -3.97 -6.34
C ALA A 159 -20.95 -5.06 -6.72
N SER A 160 -21.30 -5.96 -5.78
CA SER A 160 -22.27 -7.04 -5.99
C SER A 160 -23.72 -6.55 -6.21
N LEU A 161 -24.05 -5.32 -5.81
CA LEU A 161 -25.36 -4.74 -6.11
C LEU A 161 -25.55 -4.48 -7.61
N GLY A 162 -24.46 -4.40 -8.38
CA GLY A 162 -24.46 -4.25 -9.83
C GLY A 162 -24.73 -5.53 -10.63
N ILE A 163 -24.95 -6.67 -9.97
CA ILE A 163 -25.29 -7.94 -10.63
C ILE A 163 -26.68 -7.82 -11.28
N ASP A 164 -26.83 -8.36 -12.49
CA ASP A 164 -28.15 -8.63 -13.06
C ASP A 164 -28.90 -9.65 -12.19
N GLN A 165 -29.84 -9.15 -11.39
CA GLN A 165 -30.64 -9.95 -10.45
C GLN A 165 -31.54 -10.99 -11.14
N LEU A 166 -31.73 -10.90 -12.45
CA LEU A 166 -32.53 -11.82 -13.26
C LEU A 166 -31.68 -12.84 -14.02
N ALA A 167 -30.35 -12.69 -14.03
CA ALA A 167 -29.47 -13.67 -14.64
C ALA A 167 -29.50 -14.99 -13.85
N ASP A 168 -29.33 -16.10 -14.58
CA ASP A 168 -29.19 -17.41 -13.94
C ASP A 168 -27.77 -17.52 -13.33
N PRO A 169 -27.61 -18.04 -12.09
CA PRO A 169 -26.30 -18.14 -11.44
C PRO A 169 -25.32 -18.98 -12.26
N VAL A 170 -24.13 -18.44 -12.49
CA VAL A 170 -23.05 -19.16 -13.17
C VAL A 170 -22.17 -19.83 -12.12
N LYS A 171 -22.07 -21.16 -12.20
CA LYS A 171 -21.09 -21.94 -11.43
C LYS A 171 -19.92 -22.33 -12.31
N THR A 172 -18.73 -22.21 -11.76
CA THR A 172 -17.47 -22.64 -12.38
C THR A 172 -16.77 -23.64 -11.49
N ARG A 173 -15.95 -24.51 -12.07
CA ARG A 173 -15.09 -25.44 -11.34
C ARG A 173 -13.69 -24.83 -11.24
N LEU A 174 -13.21 -24.66 -10.02
CA LEU A 174 -11.88 -24.14 -9.73
C LEU A 174 -10.79 -25.18 -10.01
N ALA A 175 -9.53 -24.75 -10.01
CA ALA A 175 -8.38 -25.61 -10.28
C ALA A 175 -8.22 -26.74 -9.25
N ASP A 176 -8.70 -26.54 -8.03
CA ASP A 176 -8.73 -27.56 -6.96
C ASP A 176 -9.94 -28.51 -7.05
N GLY A 177 -10.79 -28.35 -8.08
CA GLY A 177 -11.98 -29.15 -8.32
C GLY A 177 -13.24 -28.68 -7.59
N SER A 178 -13.14 -27.70 -6.69
CA SER A 178 -14.30 -27.15 -5.98
C SER A 178 -15.19 -26.29 -6.90
N GLU A 179 -16.46 -26.15 -6.54
CA GLU A 179 -17.39 -25.27 -7.27
C GLU A 179 -17.40 -23.86 -6.67
N ALA A 180 -17.47 -22.85 -7.55
CA ALA A 180 -17.61 -21.46 -7.18
C ALA A 180 -18.69 -20.76 -8.02
N TYR A 181 -19.37 -19.78 -7.43
CA TYR A 181 -20.16 -18.81 -8.17
C TYR A 181 -19.22 -17.78 -8.81
N GLU A 182 -19.37 -17.58 -10.12
CA GLU A 182 -18.69 -16.51 -10.85
C GLU A 182 -19.68 -15.37 -11.13
N LEU A 183 -19.38 -14.20 -10.59
CA LEU A 183 -20.18 -13.00 -10.75
C LEU A 183 -19.46 -12.08 -11.72
N THR A 184 -20.05 -11.86 -12.91
CA THR A 184 -19.55 -10.86 -13.86
C THR A 184 -20.19 -9.51 -13.53
N LEU A 185 -19.36 -8.54 -13.17
CA LEU A 185 -19.75 -7.19 -12.76
C LEU A 185 -19.21 -6.16 -13.76
N PRO A 186 -19.74 -4.93 -13.80
CA PRO A 186 -19.28 -3.91 -14.75
C PRO A 186 -17.78 -3.59 -14.67
N LYS A 187 -17.17 -3.77 -13.50
CA LYS A 187 -15.75 -3.44 -13.23
C LYS A 187 -14.84 -4.68 -13.10
N GLY A 188 -15.35 -5.89 -13.33
CA GLY A 188 -14.57 -7.12 -13.23
C GLY A 188 -15.37 -8.31 -12.70
N LYS A 189 -14.68 -9.32 -12.19
CA LYS A 189 -15.26 -10.55 -11.69
C LYS A 189 -15.08 -10.71 -10.19
N LEU A 190 -16.09 -11.28 -9.54
CA LEU A 190 -16.03 -11.74 -8.15
C LEU A 190 -16.32 -13.25 -8.12
N VAL A 191 -15.44 -14.02 -7.49
CA VAL A 191 -15.53 -15.48 -7.42
C VAL A 191 -15.71 -15.91 -5.97
N ILE A 192 -16.73 -16.73 -5.71
CA ILE A 192 -17.15 -17.10 -4.35
C ILE A 192 -17.35 -18.61 -4.25
N SER A 193 -16.88 -19.25 -3.19
CA SER A 193 -17.09 -20.69 -3.02
C SER A 193 -18.58 -21.04 -2.94
N ALA A 194 -19.00 -22.04 -3.72
CA ALA A 194 -20.38 -22.51 -3.70
C ALA A 194 -20.67 -23.38 -2.46
N ALA A 195 -19.65 -24.07 -1.94
CA ALA A 195 -19.75 -24.85 -0.71
C ALA A 195 -19.65 -23.95 0.53
N GLN A 196 -20.34 -24.38 1.59
CA GLN A 196 -20.14 -23.81 2.91
C GLN A 196 -18.81 -24.29 3.53
N PRO A 197 -18.11 -23.45 4.31
CA PRO A 197 -18.47 -22.07 4.60
C PRO A 197 -18.14 -21.17 3.39
N HIS A 198 -19.05 -20.26 2.99
CA HIS A 198 -18.86 -19.44 1.80
C HIS A 198 -17.67 -18.47 1.99
N ARG A 199 -16.80 -18.36 0.98
CA ARG A 199 -15.57 -17.55 1.02
C ARG A 199 -15.41 -16.79 -0.29
N VAL A 200 -14.87 -15.57 -0.20
CA VAL A 200 -14.34 -14.88 -1.37
C VAL A 200 -13.10 -15.64 -1.82
N VAL A 201 -13.14 -16.22 -3.02
CA VAL A 201 -12.02 -16.95 -3.60
C VAL A 201 -11.09 -15.97 -4.30
N SER A 202 -11.65 -15.08 -5.11
CA SER A 202 -10.89 -14.03 -5.77
C SER A 202 -11.80 -12.89 -6.22
N PHE A 203 -11.19 -11.73 -6.50
CA PHE A 203 -11.86 -10.59 -7.10
C PHE A 203 -10.91 -9.86 -8.03
N ASP A 204 -11.43 -9.29 -9.12
CA ASP A 204 -10.63 -8.41 -9.96
C ASP A 204 -10.37 -7.08 -9.25
N ALA A 205 -9.14 -6.60 -9.32
CA ALA A 205 -8.68 -5.36 -8.68
C ALA A 205 -9.53 -4.12 -9.06
N GLY A 206 -10.19 -4.14 -10.23
CA GLY A 206 -11.08 -3.07 -10.68
C GLY A 206 -12.37 -2.93 -9.87
N LEU A 207 -12.77 -3.96 -9.11
CA LEU A 207 -13.95 -3.92 -8.24
C LEU A 207 -13.77 -3.02 -7.03
N VAL A 208 -12.52 -2.77 -6.62
CA VAL A 208 -12.19 -1.95 -5.45
C VAL A 208 -11.45 -0.71 -5.92
N GLU A 209 -11.94 0.46 -5.52
CA GLU A 209 -11.34 1.73 -5.91
C GLU A 209 -9.88 1.82 -5.41
N GLY A 210 -9.00 2.36 -6.25
CA GLY A 210 -7.56 2.47 -5.96
C GLY A 210 -6.76 1.18 -6.18
N VAL A 211 -7.33 0.01 -5.88
CA VAL A 211 -6.62 -1.28 -5.99
C VAL A 211 -6.19 -1.58 -7.43
N GLY A 212 -7.06 -1.31 -8.41
CA GLY A 212 -6.70 -1.47 -9.83
C GLY A 212 -5.51 -0.62 -10.29
N LYS A 213 -5.23 0.54 -9.67
CA LYS A 213 -4.03 1.33 -9.96
C LYS A 213 -2.76 0.71 -9.39
N ALA A 214 -2.89 0.08 -8.22
CA ALA A 214 -1.78 -0.49 -7.45
C ALA A 214 -1.43 -1.93 -7.79
N PHE A 215 -2.32 -2.66 -8.46
CA PHE A 215 -2.10 -4.04 -8.89
C PHE A 215 -2.19 -4.20 -10.42
N GLY A 216 -2.69 -3.20 -11.13
CA GLY A 216 -3.00 -3.26 -12.56
C GLY A 216 -4.48 -3.54 -12.83
N ALA A 217 -5.04 -2.87 -13.83
CA ALA A 217 -6.40 -3.12 -14.28
C ALA A 217 -6.48 -4.53 -14.90
N GLY A 218 -7.42 -5.35 -14.42
CA GLY A 218 -7.57 -6.75 -14.84
C GLY A 218 -6.74 -7.76 -14.06
N THR A 219 -6.00 -7.32 -13.03
CA THR A 219 -5.32 -8.22 -12.11
C THR A 219 -6.33 -8.87 -11.16
N THR A 220 -6.26 -10.19 -11.03
CA THR A 220 -7.04 -10.94 -10.06
C THR A 220 -6.32 -10.97 -8.70
N VAL A 221 -7.06 -10.68 -7.64
CA VAL A 221 -6.59 -10.67 -6.25
C VAL A 221 -7.28 -11.79 -5.48
N THR A 222 -6.48 -12.57 -4.76
CA THR A 222 -6.92 -13.69 -3.92
C THR A 222 -6.76 -13.30 -2.45
N PRO A 223 -7.85 -13.00 -1.73
CA PRO A 223 -7.80 -12.76 -0.29
C PRO A 223 -7.74 -14.08 0.49
N GLY A 224 -7.06 -14.07 1.64
CA GLY A 224 -7.05 -15.18 2.58
C GLY A 224 -6.85 -14.70 4.01
N GLY A 225 -7.69 -15.17 4.94
CA GLY A 225 -7.53 -14.88 6.36
C GLY A 225 -6.18 -15.35 6.90
N LEU A 226 -5.56 -14.54 7.76
CA LEU A 226 -4.30 -14.86 8.42
C LEU A 226 -4.55 -15.30 9.86
N THR A 227 -4.08 -16.50 10.21
CA THR A 227 -4.20 -17.08 11.56
C THR A 227 -2.95 -17.88 11.91
N GLY A 228 -2.69 -18.11 13.20
CA GLY A 228 -1.61 -18.99 13.67
C GLY A 228 -0.24 -18.59 13.11
N ASP A 229 0.48 -19.56 12.54
CA ASP A 229 1.83 -19.35 11.99
C ASP A 229 1.89 -18.25 10.92
N ALA A 230 0.86 -18.11 10.08
CA ALA A 230 0.84 -17.09 9.04
C ALA A 230 0.73 -15.67 9.63
N LEU A 231 -0.02 -15.52 10.72
CA LEU A 231 -0.11 -14.25 11.45
C LEU A 231 1.22 -13.94 12.17
N ALA A 232 1.87 -14.95 12.76
CA ALA A 232 3.19 -14.79 13.37
C ALA A 232 4.26 -14.41 12.32
N GLN A 233 4.23 -15.01 11.13
CA GLN A 233 5.12 -14.64 10.03
C GLN A 233 4.89 -13.20 9.55
N PHE A 234 3.63 -12.76 9.49
CA PHE A 234 3.30 -11.37 9.20
C PHE A 234 3.92 -10.44 10.26
N LYS A 235 3.69 -10.69 11.55
CA LYS A 235 4.28 -9.92 12.65
C LYS A 235 5.79 -9.83 12.56
N ASN A 236 6.46 -10.96 12.37
CA ASN A 236 7.92 -11.03 12.28
C ASN A 236 8.48 -10.28 11.06
N GLY A 237 7.82 -10.44 9.90
CA GLY A 237 8.20 -9.73 8.68
C GLY A 237 8.06 -8.22 8.85
N LEU A 238 6.94 -7.76 9.43
CA LEU A 238 6.74 -6.35 9.75
C LEU A 238 7.78 -5.84 10.76
N GLY A 239 8.09 -6.61 11.81
CA GLY A 239 9.12 -6.25 12.79
C GLY A 239 10.50 -6.06 12.16
N GLY A 240 10.89 -6.95 11.24
CA GLY A 240 12.12 -6.81 10.46
C GLY A 240 12.12 -5.60 9.52
N ALA A 241 10.97 -5.29 8.90
CA ALA A 241 10.83 -4.08 8.08
C ALA A 241 10.97 -2.80 8.92
N VAL A 242 10.38 -2.77 10.13
CA VAL A 242 10.51 -1.65 11.08
C VAL A 242 11.96 -1.38 11.45
N ASP A 243 12.76 -2.42 11.65
CA ASP A 243 14.20 -2.27 11.88
C ASP A 243 14.91 -1.66 10.66
N ALA A 244 14.50 -2.03 9.45
CA ALA A 244 15.09 -1.53 8.22
C ALA A 244 14.74 -0.05 7.91
N PHE A 245 13.56 0.44 8.32
CA PHE A 245 13.16 1.83 8.10
C PHE A 245 13.42 2.77 9.30
N ALA A 246 14.13 2.30 10.33
CA ALA A 246 14.57 3.12 11.47
C ALA A 246 15.32 4.41 11.06
N GLN A 247 15.96 4.38 9.89
CA GLN A 247 16.66 5.52 9.29
C GLN A 247 16.06 5.91 7.94
N ALA A 248 14.74 5.72 7.78
CA ALA A 248 14.06 6.10 6.56
C ALA A 248 14.26 7.59 6.27
N PHE A 249 14.35 7.91 4.98
CA PHE A 249 14.50 9.30 4.56
C PHE A 249 13.15 9.93 4.31
N ASP A 250 13.00 11.19 4.69
CA ASP A 250 11.78 11.93 4.40
C ASP A 250 11.82 12.38 2.93
N TYR A 251 10.93 11.79 2.11
CA TYR A 251 10.81 12.10 0.68
C TYR A 251 10.33 13.53 0.42
N ALA A 252 9.51 14.07 1.32
CA ALA A 252 8.92 15.40 1.20
C ALA A 252 9.76 16.49 1.87
N ALA A 253 10.86 16.13 2.54
CA ALA A 253 11.78 17.10 3.11
C ALA A 253 12.61 17.80 2.03
N GLU A 254 12.45 19.11 1.92
CA GLU A 254 13.31 19.94 1.09
C GLU A 254 14.59 20.27 1.86
N LEU A 255 15.70 19.66 1.45
CA LEU A 255 17.00 19.83 2.10
C LEU A 255 17.98 20.59 1.20
N VAL A 256 18.52 21.68 1.73
CA VAL A 256 19.65 22.40 1.15
C VAL A 256 20.89 22.18 2.01
N VAL A 257 22.00 21.83 1.37
CA VAL A 257 23.31 21.65 2.02
C VAL A 257 24.32 22.58 1.38
N LEU A 258 25.02 23.37 2.20
CA LEU A 258 26.01 24.35 1.76
C LEU A 258 27.30 24.16 2.54
N VAL A 259 28.43 24.30 1.85
CA VAL A 259 29.75 24.38 2.50
C VAL A 259 29.98 25.82 2.94
N ASP A 260 29.94 26.06 4.24
CA ASP A 260 30.16 27.37 4.87
C ASP A 260 31.65 27.70 5.02
N GLY A 261 32.51 26.69 5.05
CA GLY A 261 33.94 26.88 5.22
C GLY A 261 34.74 25.58 5.14
N ASN A 262 36.05 25.72 5.07
CA ASN A 262 36.99 24.61 5.01
C ASN A 262 38.31 25.02 5.66
N ASP A 263 38.71 24.31 6.71
CA ASP A 263 40.00 24.48 7.36
C ASP A 263 40.91 23.31 6.99
N LEU A 264 42.08 23.60 6.38
CA LEU A 264 43.02 22.58 5.93
C LEU A 264 44.27 22.61 6.80
N GLN A 265 44.50 21.52 7.53
CA GLN A 265 45.66 21.38 8.41
C GLN A 265 46.56 20.25 7.93
N CYS A 266 47.77 20.61 7.49
CA CYS A 266 48.77 19.66 7.02
C CYS A 266 49.92 19.49 8.02
N GLN A 267 50.33 18.25 8.22
CA GLN A 267 51.48 17.87 9.04
C GLN A 267 52.71 17.61 8.15
N THR A 268 53.91 17.75 8.72
CA THR A 268 55.18 17.42 8.04
C THR A 268 55.29 15.97 7.58
N SER A 269 54.42 15.09 8.10
CA SER A 269 54.31 13.70 7.70
C SER A 269 53.60 13.50 6.35
N GLY A 270 53.06 14.56 5.74
CA GLY A 270 52.24 14.48 4.52
C GLY A 270 50.75 14.21 4.78
N SER A 271 50.34 14.07 6.04
CA SER A 271 48.91 13.99 6.41
C SER A 271 48.28 15.36 6.35
N CYS A 272 47.17 15.51 5.63
CA CYS A 272 46.37 16.73 5.65
C CYS A 272 44.94 16.38 6.06
N THR A 273 44.41 17.09 7.04
CA THR A 273 43.02 17.00 7.48
C THR A 273 42.28 18.24 7.02
N SER A 274 41.26 18.04 6.18
CA SER A 274 40.30 19.07 5.77
C SER A 274 39.09 18.97 6.70
N THR A 275 38.83 19.99 7.51
CA THR A 275 37.61 20.11 8.31
C THR A 275 36.63 20.97 7.54
N ILE A 276 35.62 20.31 6.95
CA ILE A 276 34.61 20.94 6.11
C ILE A 276 33.43 21.36 6.98
N LYS A 277 33.13 22.66 7.02
CA LYS A 277 31.96 23.22 7.70
C LYS A 277 30.76 23.15 6.79
N VAL A 278 29.77 22.36 7.16
CA VAL A 278 28.58 22.14 6.36
C VAL A 278 27.35 22.66 7.10
N ARG A 279 26.63 23.58 6.47
CA ARG A 279 25.31 24.04 6.91
C ARG A 279 24.23 23.25 6.21
N ASN A 280 23.22 22.83 6.95
CA ASN A 280 21.99 22.28 6.39
C ASN A 280 20.80 23.20 6.69
N SER A 281 19.87 23.29 5.74
CA SER A 281 18.59 23.94 5.90
C SER A 281 17.50 23.00 5.41
N VAL A 282 16.57 22.65 6.30
CA VAL A 282 15.41 21.82 6.00
C VAL A 282 14.19 22.74 5.97
N THR A 283 13.54 22.86 4.81
CA THR A 283 12.27 23.57 4.63
C THR A 283 11.11 22.58 4.50
N GLY A 284 9.89 23.06 4.73
CA GLY A 284 8.70 22.21 4.83
C GLY A 284 8.43 21.74 6.27
N ASP A 285 7.96 20.51 6.44
CA ASP A 285 7.62 19.93 7.76
C ASP A 285 8.89 19.42 8.48
N ALA A 286 9.74 20.36 8.89
CA ALA A 286 10.99 20.07 9.59
C ALA A 286 10.78 19.27 10.90
N ALA A 287 9.57 19.25 11.46
CA ALA A 287 9.25 18.43 12.64
C ALA A 287 9.26 16.93 12.33
N ARG A 288 9.15 16.54 11.06
CA ARG A 288 9.28 15.15 10.59
C ARG A 288 10.72 14.72 10.38
N VAL A 289 11.71 15.61 10.50
CA VAL A 289 13.13 15.29 10.31
C VAL A 289 13.83 15.26 11.66
N SER A 290 14.37 14.11 12.06
CA SER A 290 15.12 13.99 13.32
C SER A 290 16.57 14.44 13.18
N SER A 291 17.16 14.19 12.02
CA SER A 291 18.56 14.48 11.74
C SER A 291 18.82 14.58 10.25
N VAL A 292 19.97 15.16 9.88
CA VAL A 292 20.46 15.21 8.51
C VAL A 292 21.78 14.47 8.44
N ARG A 293 21.85 13.46 7.56
CA ARG A 293 23.12 12.83 7.19
C ARG A 293 23.81 13.71 6.17
N VAL A 294 25.03 14.13 6.47
CA VAL A 294 25.87 14.94 5.59
C VAL A 294 27.00 14.06 5.08
N VAL A 295 27.19 14.04 3.77
CA VAL A 295 28.34 13.42 3.11
C VAL A 295 29.18 14.53 2.50
N ALA A 296 30.38 14.74 3.04
CA ALA A 296 31.33 15.74 2.58
C ALA A 296 32.48 15.06 1.85
N LYS A 297 32.90 15.66 0.73
CA LYS A 297 34.02 15.22 -0.10
C LYS A 297 35.01 16.37 -0.22
N ALA A 298 36.30 16.11 -0.04
CA ALA A 298 37.36 17.06 -0.37
C ALA A 298 38.29 16.48 -1.43
N ASP A 299 38.44 17.20 -2.53
CA ASP A 299 39.50 16.98 -3.51
C ASP A 299 40.70 17.84 -3.11
N VAL A 300 41.75 17.21 -2.61
CA VAL A 300 42.94 17.85 -2.07
C VAL A 300 44.10 17.65 -3.03
N SER A 301 44.74 18.73 -3.46
CA SER A 301 45.80 18.69 -4.47
C SER A 301 47.03 19.49 -4.06
N ALA A 302 48.19 19.02 -4.49
CA ALA A 302 49.46 19.73 -4.39
C ALA A 302 50.25 19.50 -5.69
N PRO A 303 50.79 20.54 -6.36
CA PRO A 303 51.39 20.41 -7.69
C PRO A 303 52.47 19.32 -7.82
N GLU A 304 53.28 19.14 -6.78
CA GLU A 304 54.39 18.18 -6.78
C GLU A 304 54.06 16.83 -6.13
N LEU A 305 52.92 16.72 -5.43
CA LEU A 305 52.52 15.52 -4.70
C LEU A 305 51.31 14.81 -5.33
N GLY A 306 50.69 15.42 -6.33
CA GLY A 306 49.50 14.92 -7.01
C GLY A 306 48.20 15.34 -6.32
N SER A 307 47.13 14.59 -6.59
CA SER A 307 45.79 14.82 -6.01
C SER A 307 45.34 13.59 -5.22
N GLN A 308 44.59 13.85 -4.16
CA GLN A 308 43.96 12.86 -3.30
C GLN A 308 42.51 13.28 -3.08
N THR A 309 41.63 12.31 -2.90
CA THR A 309 40.24 12.55 -2.56
C THR A 309 39.95 11.88 -1.24
N CYS A 310 39.21 12.55 -0.38
CA CYS A 310 38.62 11.91 0.79
C CYS A 310 37.11 12.18 0.83
N THR A 311 36.38 11.23 1.40
CA THR A 311 34.94 11.33 1.68
C THR A 311 34.72 10.99 3.15
N ALA A 312 33.91 11.79 3.82
CA ALA A 312 33.57 11.60 5.22
C ALA A 312 32.09 11.92 5.45
N GLU A 313 31.53 11.36 6.51
CA GLU A 313 30.12 11.49 6.84
C GLU A 313 29.95 12.02 8.26
N ALA A 314 28.90 12.81 8.46
CA ALA A 314 28.49 13.28 9.78
C ALA A 314 26.96 13.31 9.88
N THR A 315 26.46 13.31 11.11
CA THR A 315 25.04 13.56 11.39
C THR A 315 24.89 14.92 12.05
N ALA A 316 23.96 15.73 11.56
CA ALA A 316 23.65 17.06 12.06
C ALA A 316 22.19 17.14 12.51
N ALA A 317 21.89 18.06 13.42
CA ALA A 317 20.51 18.45 13.67
C ALA A 317 19.93 19.17 12.43
N PRO A 318 18.62 19.16 12.20
CA PRO A 318 18.00 20.03 11.19
C PRO A 318 18.37 21.50 11.43
N ASN A 319 18.59 22.26 10.36
CA ASN A 319 18.87 23.70 10.43
C ASN A 319 20.10 24.07 11.27
N SER A 320 21.18 23.28 11.16
CA SER A 320 22.40 23.47 11.97
C SER A 320 23.65 23.52 11.10
N VAL A 321 24.81 23.58 11.76
CA VAL A 321 26.13 23.50 11.12
C VAL A 321 26.90 22.37 11.77
N VAL A 322 27.58 21.56 10.96
CA VAL A 322 28.41 20.44 11.42
C VAL A 322 29.80 20.52 10.79
N ASP A 323 30.82 20.18 11.57
CA ASP A 323 32.19 19.99 11.09
C ASP A 323 32.39 18.54 10.64
N VAL A 324 32.84 18.35 9.41
CA VAL A 324 33.12 17.02 8.82
C VAL A 324 34.62 16.89 8.54
N PRO A 325 35.40 16.25 9.43
CA PRO A 325 36.83 16.08 9.24
C PRO A 325 37.13 14.96 8.23
N CYS A 326 38.04 15.23 7.31
CA CYS A 326 38.36 14.36 6.19
C CYS A 326 39.87 14.37 5.94
N THR A 327 40.53 13.22 6.04
CA THR A 327 42.00 13.14 6.01
C THR A 327 42.50 12.50 4.73
N VAL A 328 43.47 13.14 4.08
CA VAL A 328 44.27 12.57 2.99
C VAL A 328 45.72 12.43 3.42
N ARG A 329 46.49 11.61 2.69
CA ARG A 329 47.91 11.43 2.94
C ARG A 329 48.69 11.46 1.64
N PHE A 330 49.60 12.43 1.53
CA PHE A 330 50.54 12.53 0.43
C PHE A 330 51.83 11.78 0.72
N ASN A 331 52.44 11.25 -0.32
CA ASN A 331 53.81 10.76 -0.25
C ASN A 331 54.77 11.96 -0.38
N VAL A 332 55.51 12.29 0.68
CA VAL A 332 56.37 13.47 0.72
C VAL A 332 57.84 13.05 0.54
N PRO A 333 58.44 13.24 -0.66
CA PRO A 333 59.79 12.78 -0.94
C PRO A 333 60.86 13.60 -0.22
N ASN A 334 60.62 14.90 0.03
CA ASN A 334 61.52 15.76 0.79
C ASN A 334 60.79 16.43 1.96
N ARG A 335 61.07 15.97 3.18
CA ARG A 335 60.43 16.47 4.41
C ARG A 335 60.86 17.90 4.83
N THR A 336 61.85 18.47 4.14
CA THR A 336 62.33 19.84 4.38
C THR A 336 61.82 20.85 3.34
N ALA A 337 61.20 20.37 2.26
CA ALA A 337 60.57 21.22 1.26
C ALA A 337 59.20 21.72 1.73
N SER A 338 58.77 22.86 1.20
CA SER A 338 57.42 23.39 1.40
C SER A 338 56.55 23.07 0.19
N TYR A 339 55.38 22.48 0.43
CA TYR A 339 54.41 22.14 -0.62
C TYR A 339 53.15 22.96 -0.40
N GLN A 340 52.66 23.62 -1.44
CA GLN A 340 51.35 24.27 -1.40
C GLN A 340 50.26 23.22 -1.62
N VAL A 341 49.35 23.11 -0.64
CA VAL A 341 48.23 22.17 -0.68
C VAL A 341 46.94 22.98 -0.76
N THR A 342 46.07 22.62 -1.70
CA THR A 342 44.74 23.23 -1.88
C THR A 342 43.68 22.17 -1.61
N SER A 343 42.58 22.54 -0.96
CA SER A 343 41.43 21.66 -0.73
C SER A 343 40.17 22.29 -1.32
N MET A 344 39.48 21.54 -2.18
CA MET A 344 38.23 21.93 -2.81
C MET A 344 37.10 21.04 -2.25
N PRO A 345 36.32 21.54 -1.27
CA PRO A 345 35.27 20.76 -0.62
C PRO A 345 33.97 20.80 -1.43
N SER A 346 33.17 19.75 -1.25
CA SER A 346 31.76 19.67 -1.65
C SER A 346 30.99 18.88 -0.61
N ALA A 347 29.68 19.10 -0.51
CA ALA A 347 28.84 18.38 0.44
C ALA A 347 27.47 18.09 -0.17
N THR A 348 26.90 16.97 0.25
CA THR A 348 25.52 16.56 -0.02
C THR A 348 24.87 16.17 1.30
N GLY A 349 23.55 16.05 1.34
CA GLY A 349 22.90 15.51 2.52
C GLY A 349 21.54 14.91 2.23
N GLU A 350 21.07 14.17 3.24
CA GLU A 350 19.84 13.39 3.23
C GLU A 350 19.09 13.65 4.54
N ALA A 351 17.80 13.97 4.47
CA ALA A 351 16.96 14.22 5.64
C ALA A 351 16.43 12.88 6.19
N ILE A 352 16.75 12.59 7.45
CA ILE A 352 16.31 11.35 8.12
C ILE A 352 15.01 11.64 8.87
N ALA A 353 13.99 10.84 8.59
CA ALA A 353 12.69 10.96 9.20
C ALA A 353 12.74 10.65 10.71
N ALA A 354 11.94 11.38 11.48
CA ALA A 354 11.73 11.18 12.91
C ALA A 354 10.84 9.94 13.14
N VAL A 355 11.49 8.78 13.23
CA VAL A 355 10.83 7.49 13.46
C VAL A 355 11.11 7.01 14.87
N ASP A 356 10.06 6.96 15.71
CA ASP A 356 10.12 6.27 17.00
C ASP A 356 9.85 4.77 16.80
N VAL A 357 10.91 4.05 16.43
CA VAL A 357 10.87 2.60 16.22
C VAL A 357 10.40 1.86 17.47
N GLY A 358 10.77 2.32 18.66
CA GLY A 358 10.36 1.72 19.92
C GLY A 358 8.85 1.78 20.10
N ALA A 359 8.26 2.97 19.90
CA ALA A 359 6.81 3.16 19.97
C ALA A 359 6.07 2.37 18.89
N ILE A 360 6.58 2.34 17.64
CA ILE A 360 5.97 1.56 16.54
C ILE A 360 5.96 0.07 16.89
N LYS A 361 7.11 -0.49 17.34
CA LYS A 361 7.19 -1.89 17.75
C LYS A 361 6.25 -2.21 18.89
N GLN A 362 6.15 -1.36 19.91
CA GLN A 362 5.22 -1.56 21.02
C GLN A 362 3.76 -1.59 20.56
N LYS A 363 3.37 -0.72 19.62
CA LYS A 363 2.01 -0.71 19.05
C LYS A 363 1.74 -1.96 18.22
N ILE A 364 2.70 -2.41 17.41
CA ILE A 364 2.59 -3.67 16.65
C ILE A 364 2.44 -4.85 17.61
N GLU A 365 3.27 -4.93 18.65
CA GLU A 365 3.17 -5.98 19.67
C GLU A 365 1.79 -5.99 20.34
N ALA A 366 1.31 -4.82 20.78
CA ALA A 366 0.00 -4.68 21.41
C ALA A 366 -1.14 -5.05 20.46
N GLU A 367 -1.08 -4.64 19.20
CA GLU A 367 -2.06 -4.99 18.18
C GLU A 367 -2.11 -6.50 17.96
N PHE A 368 -0.97 -7.13 17.64
CA PHE A 368 -0.94 -8.55 17.28
C PHE A 368 -1.31 -9.47 18.44
N ALA A 369 -1.06 -9.07 19.69
CA ALA A 369 -1.57 -9.77 20.86
C ALA A 369 -3.11 -9.84 20.89
N THR A 370 -3.81 -8.86 20.33
CA THR A 370 -5.28 -8.87 20.22
C THR A 370 -5.80 -9.67 19.01
N LEU A 371 -4.95 -9.94 18.02
CA LEU A 371 -5.30 -10.70 16.81
C LEU A 371 -5.12 -12.23 16.99
N GLY A 372 -4.67 -12.67 18.16
CA GLY A 372 -4.41 -14.08 18.47
C GLY A 372 -2.99 -14.56 18.17
N GLY A 373 -2.01 -13.64 18.19
CA GLY A 373 -0.57 -13.93 18.04
C GLY A 373 0.27 -13.60 19.26
#